data_AF-A0A317GH11-F1
#
_entry.id   AF-A0A317GH11-F1
#
_cell.length_a   1.000
_cell.length_b   1.000
_cell.length_c   1.000
_cell.angle_alpha   90.00
_cell.angle_beta   90.00
_cell.angle_gamma   90.00
#
_symmetry.space_group_name_H-M   'P 1'
#
loop_
_entity.id
_entity.type
_entity.pdbx_description
1 polymer ?
#
loop_
_entity_poly.entity_id
_entity_poly.type
_entity_poly.pdbx_seq_one_letter_code
_entity_poly.pdbx_strand_id
1 'polypeptide(L)'
;MAILITYPKNKVPVYWRIKLERKDDVIYFPFRILKAVNLTQEDKEILQNSKALTITSLFGAQVFCNQLKKLNSTATIYVLSKKIQQSLENKVSNPIQVAPSENRKSLLEELKNKHVTDVCWLIGDKAEKYYSDFYGRKIVVYKNTWDKQHEGKALKIFMKQHVTSALVTSISNFNRMFEVMTRVDSNEYRDINYYVLGENTGNYIQEKGLKVIYPDRKKHVLENVLDSLWHYEREN
;
A
#
# COMPACT_ATOMS: atom_id res chain seq x y z
N MET A 1 -26.46 -4.76 -7.28
CA MET A 1 -25.12 -5.38 -7.38
C MET A 1 -24.11 -4.27 -7.21
N ALA A 2 -23.03 -4.50 -6.47
CA ALA A 2 -22.08 -3.46 -6.10
C ALA A 2 -20.64 -3.85 -6.45
N ILE A 3 -19.87 -2.85 -6.87
CA ILE A 3 -18.44 -2.97 -7.13
C ILE A 3 -17.68 -2.44 -5.92
N LEU A 4 -16.87 -3.29 -5.27
CA LEU A 4 -16.03 -2.89 -4.16
C LEU A 4 -14.61 -2.57 -4.63
N ILE A 5 -14.15 -1.34 -4.44
CA ILE A 5 -12.77 -0.93 -4.74
C ILE A 5 -12.03 -0.70 -3.42
N THR A 6 -11.07 -1.56 -3.10
CA THR A 6 -10.26 -1.48 -1.86
C THR A 6 -9.17 -0.39 -1.91
N TYR A 7 -9.34 0.59 -2.80
CA TYR A 7 -8.42 1.68 -3.08
C TYR A 7 -9.10 3.03 -2.82
N PRO A 8 -8.38 4.05 -2.30
CA PRO A 8 -8.99 5.35 -2.04
C PRO A 8 -9.56 6.00 -3.32
N LYS A 9 -10.80 6.50 -3.25
CA LYS A 9 -11.49 7.17 -4.38
C LYS A 9 -10.64 8.24 -5.04
N ASN A 10 -9.97 9.08 -4.25
CA ASN A 10 -9.12 10.17 -4.76
C ASN A 10 -7.86 9.71 -5.52
N LYS A 11 -7.49 8.42 -5.41
CA LYS A 11 -6.38 7.84 -6.18
C LYS A 11 -6.84 7.12 -7.45
N VAL A 12 -8.14 7.01 -7.68
CA VAL A 12 -8.71 6.50 -8.92
C VAL A 12 -8.86 7.66 -9.91
N PRO A 13 -8.33 7.56 -11.14
CA PRO A 13 -8.45 8.61 -12.14
C PRO A 13 -9.90 9.06 -12.33
N VAL A 14 -10.12 10.38 -12.48
CA VAL A 14 -11.46 10.99 -12.57
C VAL A 14 -12.30 10.33 -13.66
N TYR A 15 -11.70 10.10 -14.83
CA TYR A 15 -12.35 9.43 -15.95
C TYR A 15 -12.95 8.06 -15.57
N TRP A 16 -12.20 7.25 -14.83
CA TRP A 16 -12.65 5.93 -14.39
C TRP A 16 -13.74 6.02 -13.32
N ARG A 17 -13.65 6.99 -12.41
CA ARG A 17 -14.72 7.23 -11.43
C ARG A 17 -16.04 7.55 -12.14
N ILE A 18 -16.00 8.48 -13.09
CA ILE A 18 -17.19 8.86 -13.87
C ILE A 18 -17.74 7.67 -14.65
N LYS A 19 -16.88 6.84 -15.25
CA LYS A 19 -17.33 5.64 -15.95
C LYS A 19 -18.05 4.68 -15.01
N LEU A 20 -17.36 4.18 -13.98
CA LEU A 20 -17.88 3.14 -13.09
C LEU A 20 -19.15 3.59 -12.35
N GLU A 21 -19.19 4.84 -11.86
CA GLU A 21 -20.31 5.38 -11.06
C GLU A 21 -21.58 5.65 -11.89
N ARG A 22 -21.57 5.45 -13.22
CA ARG A 22 -22.76 5.69 -14.08
C ARG A 22 -23.81 4.58 -14.03
N LYS A 23 -23.43 3.34 -13.70
CA LYS A 23 -24.31 2.17 -13.86
C LYS A 23 -24.45 1.37 -12.57
N ASP A 24 -23.37 1.25 -11.81
CA ASP A 24 -23.29 0.35 -10.66
C ASP A 24 -23.03 1.12 -9.36
N ASP A 25 -23.41 0.51 -8.23
CA ASP A 25 -23.06 1.02 -6.92
C ASP A 25 -21.57 0.77 -6.65
N VAL A 26 -20.74 1.79 -6.89
CA VAL A 26 -19.29 1.72 -6.66
C VAL A 26 -18.93 2.14 -5.25
N ILE A 27 -18.37 1.21 -4.49
CA ILE A 27 -17.98 1.39 -3.11
C ILE A 27 -16.47 1.51 -3.03
N TYR A 28 -15.97 2.73 -2.79
CA TYR A 28 -14.55 2.96 -2.54
C TYR A 28 -14.24 2.83 -1.06
N PHE A 29 -13.71 1.68 -0.65
CA PHE A 29 -13.46 1.40 0.76
C PHE A 29 -12.10 0.71 0.97
N PRO A 30 -11.04 1.47 1.27
CA PRO A 30 -9.74 0.89 1.60
C PRO A 30 -9.79 0.24 2.98
N PHE A 31 -9.51 -1.06 3.02
CA PHE A 31 -9.44 -1.85 4.26
C PHE A 31 -8.12 -1.63 5.03
N ARG A 32 -7.46 -0.51 4.81
CA ARG A 32 -6.24 -0.13 5.54
C ARG A 32 -6.14 1.36 5.69
N ILE A 33 -5.73 1.77 6.88
CA ILE A 33 -5.50 3.17 7.19
C ILE A 33 -4.04 3.30 7.58
N LEU A 34 -3.26 3.92 6.70
CA LEU A 34 -1.90 4.30 7.06
C LEU A 34 -1.96 5.64 7.80
N LYS A 35 -1.49 5.66 9.04
CA LYS A 35 -1.40 6.87 9.87
C LYS A 35 0.07 7.14 10.19
N ALA A 36 0.53 8.36 9.95
CA ALA A 36 1.83 8.80 10.44
C ALA A 36 1.85 8.72 11.97
N VAL A 37 3.01 8.42 12.55
CA VAL A 37 3.17 8.45 14.01
C VAL A 37 3.99 9.66 14.42
N ASN A 38 3.71 10.16 15.62
CA ASN A 38 4.59 11.13 16.26
C ASN A 38 5.82 10.38 16.78
N LEU A 39 7.01 10.81 16.33
CA LEU A 39 8.26 10.24 16.80
C LEU A 39 8.49 10.58 18.27
N THR A 40 9.08 9.63 19.00
CA THR A 40 9.62 9.88 20.33
C THR A 40 10.78 10.86 20.26
N GLN A 41 11.20 11.41 21.40
CA GLN A 41 12.36 12.30 21.42
C GLN A 41 13.65 11.57 20.99
N GLU A 42 13.81 10.33 21.45
CA GLU A 42 14.92 9.45 21.06
C GLU A 42 14.94 9.19 19.54
N ASP A 43 13.79 8.86 18.94
CA ASP A 43 13.69 8.65 17.49
C ASP A 43 14.03 9.91 16.69
N LYS A 44 13.63 11.09 17.18
CA LYS A 44 13.98 12.36 16.55
C LYS A 44 15.48 12.60 16.58
N GLU A 45 16.14 12.34 17.70
CA GLU A 45 17.59 12.49 17.85
C GLU A 45 18.35 11.52 16.95
N ILE A 46 17.92 10.26 16.89
CA ILE A 46 18.49 9.28 15.95
C ILE A 46 18.33 9.78 14.51
N LEU A 47 17.12 10.16 14.11
CA LEU A 47 16.85 10.63 12.75
C LEU A 47 17.67 11.88 12.41
N GLN A 48 17.75 12.85 13.32
CA GLN A 48 18.50 14.10 13.13
C GLN A 48 20.01 13.86 12.94
N ASN A 49 20.59 12.90 13.68
CA ASN A 49 22.02 12.62 13.62
C ASN A 49 22.43 11.59 12.56
N SER A 50 21.47 10.88 11.99
CA SER A 50 21.73 9.83 10.99
C SER A 50 22.35 10.41 9.71
N LYS A 51 23.36 9.75 9.16
CA LYS A 51 23.98 10.13 7.87
C LYS A 51 23.35 9.43 6.67
N ALA A 52 22.72 8.28 6.89
CA ALA A 52 22.01 7.51 5.88
C ALA A 52 20.59 7.17 6.35
N LEU A 53 19.60 7.67 5.61
CA LEU A 53 18.19 7.33 5.83
C LEU A 53 17.75 6.33 4.77
N THR A 54 16.94 5.35 5.15
CA THR A 54 16.40 4.37 4.20
C THR A 54 14.88 4.37 4.20
N ILE A 55 14.28 4.54 3.03
CA ILE A 55 12.82 4.60 2.84
C ILE A 55 12.38 3.55 1.82
N THR A 56 11.55 2.61 2.27
CA THR A 56 11.12 1.46 1.46
C THR A 56 9.64 1.46 1.09
N SER A 57 8.92 2.54 1.41
CA SER A 57 7.52 2.68 1.03
C SER A 57 7.19 4.11 0.60
N LEU A 58 6.24 4.23 -0.34
CA LEU A 58 5.73 5.54 -0.79
C LEU A 58 5.07 6.33 0.34
N PHE A 59 4.39 5.64 1.27
CA PHE A 59 3.78 6.32 2.41
C PHE A 59 4.85 6.81 3.39
N GLY A 60 5.91 6.04 3.63
CA GLY A 60 7.08 6.50 4.39
C GLY A 60 7.72 7.75 3.79
N ALA A 61 7.88 7.80 2.46
CA ALA A 61 8.37 9.00 1.77
C ALA A 61 7.43 10.21 1.93
N GLN A 62 6.11 9.98 1.86
CA GLN A 62 5.13 11.02 2.11
C GLN A 62 5.22 11.56 3.55
N VAL A 63 5.34 10.67 4.55
CA VAL A 63 5.53 11.07 5.95
C VAL A 63 6.82 11.87 6.09
N PHE A 64 7.91 11.42 5.49
CA PHE A 64 9.18 12.13 5.50
C PHE A 64 9.03 13.56 4.96
N CYS A 65 8.50 13.72 3.74
CA CYS A 65 8.29 15.02 3.12
C CYS A 65 7.40 15.97 3.94
N ASN A 66 6.35 15.43 4.55
CA ASN A 66 5.34 16.25 5.22
C ASN A 66 5.72 16.61 6.67
N GLN A 67 6.47 15.75 7.35
CA GLN A 67 6.66 15.85 8.80
C GLN A 67 8.13 15.79 9.23
N LEU A 68 8.97 15.01 8.55
CA LEU A 68 10.30 14.66 9.07
C LEU A 68 11.46 15.34 8.35
N LYS A 69 11.26 15.87 7.12
CA LYS A 69 12.34 16.44 6.29
C LYS A 69 13.10 17.58 6.96
N LYS A 70 12.46 18.32 7.88
CA LYS A 70 13.10 19.41 8.64
C LYS A 70 14.04 18.91 9.72
N LEU A 71 13.89 17.66 10.17
CA LEU A 71 14.75 17.06 11.18
C LEU A 71 16.10 16.65 10.60
N ASN A 72 16.18 16.35 9.31
CA ASN A 72 17.44 15.99 8.66
C ASN A 72 17.43 16.33 7.17
N SER A 73 18.12 17.41 6.82
CA SER A 73 18.23 17.92 5.44
C SER A 73 19.51 17.51 4.71
N THR A 74 20.41 16.76 5.37
CA THR A 74 21.78 16.49 4.88
C THR A 74 22.05 15.02 4.63
N ALA A 75 21.35 14.10 5.30
CA ALA A 75 21.55 12.67 5.11
C ALA A 75 21.30 12.23 3.67
N THR A 76 22.05 11.23 3.22
CA THR A 76 21.73 10.54 1.96
C THR A 76 20.51 9.65 2.19
N ILE A 77 19.48 9.79 1.34
CA ILE A 77 18.28 8.96 1.39
C ILE A 77 18.41 7.81 0.38
N TYR A 78 18.51 6.60 0.89
CA TYR A 78 18.46 5.37 0.13
C TYR A 78 17.02 4.91 -0.03
N VAL A 79 16.57 4.69 -1.25
CA VAL A 79 15.18 4.33 -1.55
C VAL A 79 15.08 3.02 -2.31
N LEU A 80 14.01 2.27 -2.03
CA LEU A 80 13.76 0.97 -2.65
C LEU A 80 13.50 1.07 -4.16
N SER A 81 12.91 2.16 -4.63
CA SER A 81 12.51 2.26 -6.04
C SER A 81 12.45 3.68 -6.58
N LYS A 82 12.51 3.78 -7.92
CA LYS A 82 12.38 5.05 -8.65
C LYS A 82 11.07 5.77 -8.33
N LYS A 83 10.00 5.04 -8.05
CA LYS A 83 8.71 5.63 -7.67
C LYS A 83 8.80 6.37 -6.33
N ILE A 84 9.59 5.85 -5.39
CA ILE A 84 9.84 6.52 -4.11
C ILE A 84 10.73 7.74 -4.33
N GLN A 85 11.79 7.61 -5.13
CA GLN A 85 12.65 8.74 -5.53
C GLN A 85 11.81 9.90 -6.07
N GLN A 86 10.99 9.66 -7.10
CA GLN A 86 10.10 10.66 -7.71
C GLN A 86 9.15 11.32 -6.71
N SER A 87 8.73 10.59 -5.66
CA SER A 87 7.86 11.16 -4.62
C SER A 87 8.57 12.15 -3.69
N LEU A 88 9.90 12.04 -3.59
CA LEU A 88 10.81 12.88 -2.80
C LEU A 88 11.42 14.01 -3.63
N GLU A 89 11.68 13.77 -4.93
CA GLU A 89 12.26 14.74 -5.86
C GLU A 89 11.52 16.09 -5.78
N ASN A 90 12.30 17.18 -5.80
CA ASN A 90 11.84 18.56 -5.68
C ASN A 90 11.14 18.92 -4.34
N LYS A 91 11.03 17.99 -3.38
CA LYS A 91 10.43 18.26 -2.05
C LYS A 91 11.44 18.25 -0.91
N VAL A 92 12.62 17.68 -1.14
CA VAL A 92 13.72 17.52 -0.19
C VAL A 92 15.04 17.92 -0.85
N SER A 93 15.99 18.43 -0.07
CA SER A 93 17.34 18.79 -0.52
C SER A 93 18.34 17.64 -0.41
N ASN A 94 17.95 16.55 0.26
CA ASN A 94 18.81 15.41 0.52
C ASN A 94 19.26 14.73 -0.78
N PRO A 95 20.51 14.26 -0.88
CA PRO A 95 20.92 13.34 -1.94
C PRO A 95 20.08 12.06 -1.90
N ILE A 96 19.64 11.56 -3.06
CA ILE A 96 18.82 10.34 -3.15
C ILE A 96 19.56 9.27 -3.94
N GLN A 97 19.63 8.04 -3.40
CA GLN A 97 20.21 6.87 -4.04
C GLN A 97 19.11 5.80 -4.17
N VAL A 98 18.94 5.23 -5.37
CA VAL A 98 17.93 4.20 -5.63
C VAL A 98 18.60 2.83 -5.64
N ALA A 99 17.96 1.84 -5.03
CA ALA A 99 18.39 0.45 -5.13
C ALA A 99 18.48 -0.01 -6.59
N PRO A 100 19.49 -0.83 -6.97
CA PRO A 100 19.60 -1.39 -8.32
C PRO A 100 18.37 -2.20 -8.75
N SER A 101 17.69 -2.85 -7.80
CA SER A 101 16.44 -3.58 -8.02
C SER A 101 15.42 -3.24 -6.94
N GLU A 102 14.12 -3.24 -7.30
CA GLU A 102 12.99 -2.89 -6.41
C GLU A 102 12.68 -4.02 -5.40
N ASN A 103 13.65 -4.36 -4.57
CA ASN A 103 13.51 -5.32 -3.47
C ASN A 103 14.47 -5.01 -2.32
N ARG A 104 14.08 -5.41 -1.10
CA ARG A 104 14.81 -5.06 0.13
C ARG A 104 16.23 -5.62 0.17
N LYS A 105 16.42 -6.81 -0.43
CA LYS A 105 17.73 -7.47 -0.51
C LYS A 105 18.70 -6.63 -1.32
N SER A 106 18.29 -6.18 -2.51
CA SER A 106 19.12 -5.31 -3.35
C SER A 106 19.48 -3.99 -2.67
N LEU A 107 18.54 -3.39 -1.94
CA LEU A 107 18.80 -2.16 -1.18
C LEU A 107 19.80 -2.40 -0.03
N LEU A 108 19.69 -3.52 0.68
CA LEU A 108 20.64 -3.88 1.74
C LEU A 108 22.04 -4.14 1.19
N GLU A 109 22.16 -4.88 0.09
CA GLU A 109 23.45 -5.13 -0.57
C GLU A 109 24.08 -3.83 -1.09
N GLU A 110 23.28 -2.89 -1.60
CA GLU A 110 23.77 -1.57 -2.01
C GLU A 110 24.39 -0.79 -0.84
N LEU A 111 23.73 -0.81 0.32
CA LEU A 111 24.25 -0.17 1.54
C LEU A 111 25.57 -0.80 1.99
N LYS A 112 25.69 -2.13 1.91
CA LYS A 112 26.93 -2.86 2.23
C LYS A 112 28.06 -2.52 1.27
N ASN A 113 27.78 -2.52 -0.03
CA ASN A 113 28.76 -2.24 -1.08
C ASN A 113 29.33 -0.82 -0.97
N LYS A 114 28.52 0.14 -0.49
CA LYS A 114 28.95 1.51 -0.22
C LYS A 114 29.54 1.71 1.17
N HIS A 115 29.73 0.65 1.93
CA HIS A 115 30.22 0.67 3.32
C HIS A 115 29.42 1.62 4.23
N VAL A 116 28.12 1.74 3.98
CA VAL A 116 27.23 2.54 4.82
C VAL A 116 26.92 1.73 6.07
N THR A 117 27.44 2.14 7.22
CA THR A 117 27.33 1.41 8.49
C THR A 117 26.27 2.00 9.42
N ASP A 118 26.11 3.33 9.41
CA ASP A 118 25.13 4.05 10.24
C ASP A 118 23.83 4.32 9.46
N VAL A 119 23.00 3.29 9.36
CA VAL A 119 21.73 3.33 8.61
C VAL A 119 20.56 3.51 9.55
N CYS A 120 19.68 4.45 9.23
CA CYS A 120 18.37 4.61 9.87
C CYS A 120 17.25 4.24 8.90
N TRP A 121 16.51 3.18 9.20
CA TRP A 121 15.39 2.68 8.40
C TRP A 121 14.08 3.33 8.86
N LEU A 122 13.45 4.09 7.97
CA LEU A 122 12.13 4.69 8.19
C LEU A 122 11.06 3.73 7.67
N ILE A 123 10.42 3.01 8.59
CA ILE A 123 9.57 1.86 8.26
C ILE A 123 8.13 2.02 8.74
N GLY A 124 7.24 1.17 8.21
CA GLY A 124 5.93 0.95 8.80
C GLY A 124 5.97 -0.12 9.89
N ASP A 125 5.03 -0.08 10.82
CA ASP A 125 4.89 -1.04 11.93
C ASP A 125 4.91 -2.52 11.46
N LYS A 126 4.20 -2.84 10.38
CA LYS A 126 4.15 -4.22 9.85
C LYS A 126 5.43 -4.66 9.16
N ALA A 127 6.32 -3.71 8.88
CA ALA A 127 7.54 -3.99 8.16
C ALA A 127 8.65 -4.49 9.09
N GLU A 128 8.59 -4.17 10.38
CA GLU A 128 9.61 -4.45 11.41
C GLU A 128 10.12 -5.90 11.38
N LYS A 129 9.21 -6.88 11.29
CA LYS A 129 9.54 -8.30 11.19
C LYS A 129 10.39 -8.71 9.98
N TYR A 130 10.42 -7.91 8.93
CA TYR A 130 11.23 -8.16 7.73
C TYR A 130 12.60 -7.46 7.79
N TYR A 131 12.83 -6.63 8.80
CA TYR A 131 14.05 -5.85 9.00
C TYR A 131 14.81 -6.25 10.27
N SER A 132 14.39 -7.32 10.97
CA SER A 132 15.06 -7.81 12.18
C SER A 132 16.56 -8.04 11.96
N ASP A 133 16.89 -8.63 10.81
CA ASP A 133 18.25 -9.08 10.50
C ASP A 133 19.07 -8.00 9.77
N PHE A 134 18.44 -6.85 9.47
CA PHE A 134 19.13 -5.76 8.79
C PHE A 134 19.94 -5.01 9.85
N TYR A 135 21.10 -4.46 9.51
CA TYR A 135 21.85 -3.61 10.45
C TYR A 135 21.26 -2.20 10.53
N GLY A 136 21.72 -1.40 11.49
CA GLY A 136 21.26 -0.02 11.69
C GLY A 136 20.00 0.12 12.56
N ARG A 137 19.55 1.35 12.79
CA ARG A 137 18.38 1.69 13.61
C ARG A 137 17.10 1.61 12.79
N LYS A 138 15.98 1.23 13.42
CA LYS A 138 14.66 1.17 12.78
C LYS A 138 13.74 2.12 13.50
N ILE A 139 13.13 3.03 12.76
CA ILE A 139 12.16 3.98 13.29
C ILE A 139 10.83 3.72 12.57
N VAL A 140 9.81 3.38 13.35
CA VAL A 140 8.46 3.27 12.83
C VAL A 140 7.94 4.69 12.60
N VAL A 141 7.74 5.09 11.34
CA VAL A 141 7.24 6.43 10.97
C VAL A 141 5.75 6.41 10.59
N TYR A 142 5.16 5.23 10.42
CA TYR A 142 3.71 5.09 10.26
C TYR A 142 3.19 3.73 10.74
N LYS A 143 1.90 3.68 11.04
CA LYS A 143 1.17 2.45 11.40
C LYS A 143 0.11 2.10 10.37
N ASN A 144 0.00 0.82 10.02
CA ASN A 144 -1.12 0.26 9.29
C ASN A 144 -2.25 -0.13 10.26
N THR A 145 -3.12 0.84 10.52
CA THR A 145 -4.22 0.72 11.48
C THR A 145 -5.52 0.21 10.85
N TRP A 146 -6.35 -0.37 11.70
CA TRP A 146 -7.74 -0.77 11.44
C TRP A 146 -8.49 -0.57 12.75
N ASP A 147 -9.34 0.44 12.81
CA ASP A 147 -10.08 0.80 14.03
C ASP A 147 -11.51 0.27 13.97
N LYS A 148 -12.15 0.18 15.15
CA LYS A 148 -13.54 -0.31 15.29
C LYS A 148 -14.53 0.50 14.45
N GLN A 149 -14.26 1.79 14.21
CA GLN A 149 -15.12 2.63 13.40
C GLN A 149 -15.07 2.24 11.92
N HIS A 150 -13.88 1.96 11.39
CA HIS A 150 -13.74 1.46 10.01
C HIS A 150 -14.28 0.05 9.86
N GLU A 151 -14.07 -0.80 10.86
CA GLU A 151 -14.67 -2.13 10.89
C GLU A 151 -16.20 -2.07 10.87
N GLY A 152 -16.82 -1.22 11.70
CA GLY A 152 -18.27 -1.01 11.69
C GLY A 152 -18.81 -0.47 10.36
N LYS A 153 -18.04 0.36 9.65
CA LYS A 153 -18.39 0.82 8.29
C LYS A 153 -18.31 -0.32 7.27
N ALA A 154 -17.28 -1.17 7.36
CA ALA A 154 -17.13 -2.33 6.50
C ALA A 154 -18.26 -3.35 6.71
N LEU A 155 -18.62 -3.65 7.96
CA LEU A 155 -19.77 -4.51 8.28
C LEU A 155 -21.05 -3.97 7.65
N LYS A 156 -21.32 -2.66 7.80
CA LYS A 156 -22.50 -2.02 7.20
C LYS A 156 -22.52 -2.09 5.67
N ILE A 157 -21.35 -2.09 5.01
CA ILE A 157 -21.27 -2.30 3.56
C ILE A 157 -21.79 -3.69 3.23
N PHE A 158 -21.20 -4.73 3.81
CA PHE A 158 -21.55 -6.12 3.48
C PHE A 158 -22.95 -6.53 3.93
N MET A 159 -23.50 -5.91 4.98
CA MET A 159 -24.88 -6.15 5.39
C MET A 159 -25.93 -5.52 4.46
N LYS A 160 -25.55 -4.50 3.67
CA LYS A 160 -26.48 -3.71 2.85
C LYS A 160 -26.30 -3.89 1.35
N GLN A 161 -25.13 -4.36 0.94
CA GLN A 161 -24.70 -4.34 -0.44
C GLN A 161 -24.31 -5.74 -0.85
N HIS A 162 -24.94 -6.23 -1.92
CA HIS A 162 -24.54 -7.47 -2.56
C HIS A 162 -23.38 -7.17 -3.52
N VAL A 163 -22.16 -7.40 -3.03
CA VAL A 163 -20.92 -7.17 -3.79
C VAL A 163 -20.67 -8.33 -4.74
N THR A 164 -20.50 -8.06 -6.02
CA THR A 164 -20.31 -9.06 -7.08
C THR A 164 -18.91 -9.04 -7.67
N SER A 165 -18.25 -7.88 -7.59
CA SER A 165 -16.88 -7.68 -8.04
C SER A 165 -16.10 -6.86 -7.03
N ALA A 166 -14.85 -7.25 -6.77
CA ALA A 166 -13.97 -6.55 -5.85
C ALA A 166 -12.58 -6.32 -6.43
N LEU A 167 -12.16 -5.06 -6.54
CA LEU A 167 -10.76 -4.69 -6.82
C LEU A 167 -9.94 -4.68 -5.53
N VAL A 168 -9.10 -5.70 -5.38
CA VAL A 168 -8.21 -5.92 -4.24
C VAL A 168 -6.77 -5.49 -4.56
N THR A 169 -6.34 -4.37 -3.97
CA THR A 169 -5.03 -3.78 -4.32
C THR A 169 -3.84 -4.31 -3.51
N SER A 170 -4.08 -5.17 -2.51
CA SER A 170 -3.02 -5.80 -1.71
C SER A 170 -3.57 -6.91 -0.80
N ILE A 171 -2.71 -7.84 -0.40
CA ILE A 171 -3.01 -8.88 0.60
C ILE A 171 -3.55 -8.30 1.91
N SER A 172 -3.01 -7.16 2.39
CA SER A 172 -3.49 -6.53 3.63
C SER A 172 -4.92 -5.99 3.51
N ASN A 173 -5.32 -5.52 2.32
CA ASN A 173 -6.71 -5.13 2.06
C ASN A 173 -7.60 -6.38 2.03
N PHE A 174 -7.15 -7.42 1.31
CA PHE A 174 -7.88 -8.67 1.19
C PHE A 174 -8.16 -9.30 2.56
N ASN A 175 -7.15 -9.49 3.42
CA ASN A 175 -7.33 -10.19 4.69
C ASN A 175 -8.38 -9.53 5.58
N ARG A 176 -8.38 -8.20 5.67
CA ARG A 176 -9.37 -7.46 6.49
C ARG A 176 -10.74 -7.45 5.85
N MET A 177 -10.82 -7.32 4.53
CA MET A 177 -12.07 -7.46 3.79
C MET A 177 -12.69 -8.84 4.02
N PHE A 178 -11.90 -9.89 3.78
CA PHE A 178 -12.28 -11.29 3.95
C PHE A 178 -12.72 -11.58 5.39
N GLU A 179 -11.96 -11.14 6.39
CA GLU A 179 -12.31 -11.27 7.81
C GLU A 179 -13.69 -10.67 8.11
N VAL A 180 -13.95 -9.44 7.65
CA VAL A 180 -15.26 -8.79 7.86
C VAL A 180 -16.36 -9.58 7.14
N MET A 181 -16.16 -9.97 5.88
CA MET A 181 -17.15 -10.72 5.11
C MET A 181 -17.50 -12.06 5.76
N THR A 182 -16.51 -12.81 6.22
CA THR A 182 -16.74 -14.10 6.89
C THR A 182 -17.49 -13.98 8.21
N ARG A 183 -17.46 -12.81 8.86
CA ARG A 183 -18.24 -12.56 10.08
C ARG A 183 -19.71 -12.23 9.82
N VAL A 184 -20.03 -11.75 8.62
CA VAL A 184 -21.41 -11.46 8.19
C VAL A 184 -22.11 -12.74 7.67
N ASP A 185 -21.39 -13.88 7.64
CA ASP A 185 -21.85 -15.24 7.32
C ASP A 185 -22.73 -15.34 6.05
N SER A 186 -22.43 -14.55 5.02
CA SER A 186 -23.26 -14.52 3.81
C SER A 186 -22.89 -15.61 2.79
N ASN A 187 -21.75 -16.31 2.93
CA ASN A 187 -21.12 -17.17 1.91
C ASN A 187 -20.88 -16.51 0.53
N GLU A 188 -21.48 -15.34 0.24
CA GLU A 188 -21.39 -14.55 -1.00
C GLU A 188 -19.93 -14.20 -1.36
N TYR A 189 -19.04 -14.17 -0.37
CA TYR A 189 -17.62 -13.94 -0.62
C TYR A 189 -17.00 -14.97 -1.57
N ARG A 190 -17.61 -16.14 -1.75
CA ARG A 190 -17.16 -17.16 -2.69
C ARG A 190 -17.50 -16.82 -4.14
N ASP A 191 -18.58 -16.07 -4.35
CA ASP A 191 -19.12 -15.76 -5.68
C ASP A 191 -18.57 -14.44 -6.25
N ILE A 192 -17.79 -13.70 -5.47
CA ILE A 192 -17.15 -12.46 -5.91
C ILE A 192 -16.06 -12.72 -6.94
N ASN A 193 -16.07 -11.91 -8.00
CA ASN A 193 -14.94 -11.77 -8.91
C ASN A 193 -13.86 -10.88 -8.29
N TYR A 194 -12.73 -11.47 -7.84
CA TYR A 194 -11.64 -10.72 -7.23
C TYR A 194 -10.63 -10.24 -8.28
N TYR A 195 -10.73 -8.96 -8.65
CA TYR A 195 -9.75 -8.30 -9.49
C TYR A 195 -8.52 -7.89 -8.68
N VAL A 196 -7.32 -8.18 -9.18
CA VAL A 196 -6.06 -7.85 -8.49
C VAL A 196 -5.14 -7.00 -9.36
N LEU A 197 -4.16 -6.34 -8.73
CA LEU A 197 -3.14 -5.55 -9.44
C LEU A 197 -1.87 -6.37 -9.75
N GLY A 198 -1.77 -7.62 -9.30
CA GLY A 198 -0.58 -8.43 -9.57
C GLY A 198 -0.57 -9.79 -8.88
N GLU A 199 0.36 -10.63 -9.36
CA GLU A 199 0.49 -12.05 -9.04
C GLU A 199 0.54 -12.33 -7.53
N ASN A 200 1.35 -11.58 -6.77
CA ASN A 200 1.48 -11.84 -5.34
C ASN A 200 0.15 -11.76 -4.57
N THR A 201 -0.72 -10.78 -4.90
CA THR A 201 -2.03 -10.70 -4.26
C THR A 201 -3.00 -11.73 -4.82
N GLY A 202 -2.96 -11.98 -6.12
CA GLY A 202 -3.84 -12.98 -6.74
C GLY A 202 -3.57 -14.40 -6.27
N ASN A 203 -2.30 -14.84 -6.26
CA ASN A 203 -1.91 -16.18 -5.82
C ASN A 203 -2.39 -16.42 -4.38
N TYR A 204 -2.20 -15.44 -3.48
CA TYR A 204 -2.67 -15.51 -2.10
C TYR A 204 -4.19 -15.66 -1.96
N ILE A 205 -4.97 -15.07 -2.87
CA ILE A 205 -6.44 -15.19 -2.89
C ILE A 205 -6.86 -16.53 -3.50
N GLN A 206 -6.18 -16.99 -4.56
CA GLN A 206 -6.44 -18.30 -5.18
C GLN A 206 -6.13 -19.46 -4.25
N GLU A 207 -5.09 -19.36 -3.41
CA GLU A 207 -4.77 -20.35 -2.36
C GLU A 207 -5.94 -20.57 -1.37
N LYS A 208 -6.88 -19.62 -1.29
CA LYS A 208 -8.11 -19.72 -0.49
C LYS A 208 -9.30 -20.27 -1.27
N GLY A 209 -9.09 -20.75 -2.50
CA GLY A 209 -10.11 -21.32 -3.37
C GLY A 209 -11.04 -20.29 -4.01
N LEU A 210 -10.64 -19.01 -4.07
CA LEU A 210 -11.48 -17.92 -4.57
C LEU A 210 -11.13 -17.55 -6.02
N LYS A 211 -12.13 -17.10 -6.78
CA LYS A 211 -11.99 -16.70 -8.18
C LYS A 211 -11.21 -15.38 -8.31
N VAL A 212 -10.08 -15.41 -9.01
CA VAL A 212 -9.22 -14.24 -9.21
C VAL A 212 -9.12 -13.88 -10.68
N ILE A 213 -9.19 -12.58 -10.97
CA ILE A 213 -9.01 -11.99 -12.29
C ILE A 213 -7.76 -11.10 -12.27
N TYR A 214 -6.82 -11.42 -13.16
CA TYR A 214 -5.54 -10.73 -13.29
C TYR A 214 -5.59 -9.64 -14.36
N PRO A 215 -4.69 -8.63 -14.30
CA PRO A 215 -4.57 -7.65 -15.36
C PRO A 215 -3.99 -8.28 -16.63
N ASP A 216 -4.57 -7.97 -17.79
CA ASP A 216 -4.09 -8.47 -19.09
C ASP A 216 -2.73 -7.90 -19.50
N ARG A 217 -2.35 -6.74 -18.92
CA ARG A 217 -1.12 -6.02 -19.28
C ARG A 217 -0.36 -5.56 -18.04
N LYS A 218 0.97 -5.59 -18.14
CA LYS A 218 1.90 -5.19 -17.06
C LYS A 218 2.13 -3.67 -16.95
N LYS A 219 1.65 -2.86 -17.90
CA LYS A 219 1.73 -1.38 -17.90
C LYS A 219 0.35 -0.77 -17.66
N HIS A 220 0.26 0.35 -16.95
CA HIS A 220 -1.02 1.00 -16.60
C HIS A 220 -2.01 0.03 -15.93
N VAL A 221 -1.49 -0.76 -14.99
CA VAL A 221 -2.19 -1.91 -14.42
C VAL A 221 -3.52 -1.52 -13.78
N LEU A 222 -3.56 -0.41 -13.04
CA LEU A 222 -4.80 0.04 -12.41
C LEU A 222 -5.85 0.36 -13.47
N GLU A 223 -5.48 1.11 -14.51
CA GLU A 223 -6.39 1.48 -15.59
C GLU A 223 -6.91 0.26 -16.35
N ASN A 224 -6.06 -0.72 -16.64
CA ASN A 224 -6.50 -1.96 -17.31
C ASN A 224 -7.51 -2.72 -16.46
N VAL A 225 -7.26 -2.85 -15.16
CA VAL A 225 -8.18 -3.58 -14.27
C VAL A 225 -9.52 -2.87 -14.15
N LEU A 226 -9.51 -1.53 -14.09
CA LEU A 226 -10.75 -0.74 -14.08
C LEU A 226 -11.53 -0.88 -15.40
N ASP A 227 -10.83 -1.02 -16.53
CA ASP A 227 -11.44 -1.30 -17.84
C ASP A 227 -12.06 -2.70 -17.88
N SER A 228 -11.32 -3.75 -17.48
CA SER A 228 -11.84 -5.12 -17.41
C SER A 228 -13.05 -5.24 -16.49
N LEU A 229 -13.02 -4.53 -15.35
CA LEU A 229 -14.13 -4.49 -14.40
C LEU A 229 -15.36 -3.81 -15.02
N TRP A 230 -15.15 -2.66 -15.69
CA TRP A 230 -16.22 -1.95 -16.39
C TRP A 230 -16.86 -2.77 -17.52
N HIS A 231 -16.08 -3.53 -18.28
CA HIS A 231 -16.60 -4.40 -19.33
C HIS A 231 -17.41 -5.57 -18.75
N TYR A 232 -16.89 -6.24 -17.72
CA TYR A 232 -17.55 -7.39 -17.10
C TYR A 232 -18.95 -7.08 -16.57
N GLU A 233 -19.11 -5.96 -15.84
CA GLU A 233 -20.41 -5.52 -15.27
C GLU A 233 -21.38 -4.94 -16.32
N ARG A 234 -20.94 -4.81 -17.57
CA ARG A 234 -21.78 -4.36 -18.69
C ARG A 234 -22.23 -5.46 -19.60
N GLU A 235 -21.43 -6.51 -19.73
CA GLU A 235 -21.65 -7.63 -20.65
C GLU A 235 -22.29 -8.84 -19.95
N ASN A 236 -22.39 -8.81 -18.61
CA ASN A 236 -23.14 -9.75 -17.77
C ASN A 236 -24.17 -8.99 -16.92
#